data_AF-W0J709-F1
#
_entry.id   AF-W0J709-F1
#
_cell.length_a   1.000
_cell.length_b   1.000
_cell.length_c   1.000
_cell.angle_alpha   90.00
_cell.angle_beta   90.00
_cell.angle_gamma   90.00
#
_symmetry.space_group_name_H-M   'P 1'
#
loop_
_entity.id
_entity.type
_entity.pdbx_description
1 polymer ?
#
loop_
_entity_poly.entity_id
_entity_poly.type
_entity_poly.pdbx_seq_one_letter_code
_entity_poly.pdbx_strand_id
1 'polypeptide(L)'
;MKPEISPSSRQIPGCRTSGHRLRGQCWDGFTLIELLAVIAIIGVLAAITLVTVGKVRSAAQSARCMANLKSIGTALLTYATDNKNMLPPAANLPNSPVPAVNYTGPLFRQKTFWFDALNPYMGHPAWAADRATNFPEPTDTGSGLPFPWQQCPSKTYTPLMRANVGYGWNACNFGWDGSKATSFGYAIRLDQVETPSRTIIAGDSKDPDFMPDQYAFDRYIYDYDHETRYPYPKRHNGGGNYVFLDGHVQRIAAERMSTREVIDLFKKTK
;
A
#
# COMPACT_ATOMS: atom_id res chain seq x y z
N MET A 1 -11.64 75.81 4.73
CA MET A 1 -11.24 76.79 5.76
C MET A 1 -10.11 76.19 6.59
N LYS A 2 -8.90 76.75 6.49
CA LYS A 2 -7.88 76.67 7.56
C LYS A 2 -8.29 77.65 8.68
N PRO A 3 -7.90 77.38 9.94
CA PRO A 3 -6.67 77.96 10.53
C PRO A 3 -5.90 76.90 11.36
N GLU A 4 -4.57 76.81 11.49
CA GLU A 4 -3.48 77.72 11.84
C GLU A 4 -3.46 78.20 13.32
N ILE A 5 -2.24 78.21 13.92
CA ILE A 5 -1.75 78.63 15.27
C ILE A 5 -1.04 77.42 15.96
N SER A 6 0.28 77.25 15.85
CA SER A 6 1.43 77.93 16.52
C SER A 6 1.83 77.29 17.88
N PRO A 7 3.14 77.14 18.19
CA PRO A 7 3.64 76.21 19.20
C PRO A 7 3.93 76.87 20.56
N SER A 8 3.74 76.14 21.67
CA SER A 8 4.26 76.54 22.98
C SER A 8 5.37 75.59 23.43
N SER A 9 6.55 76.15 23.59
CA SER A 9 7.72 75.57 24.24
C SER A 9 7.44 75.19 25.69
N ARG A 10 7.78 73.95 26.07
CA ARG A 10 8.19 73.61 27.44
C ARG A 10 9.39 72.68 27.39
N GLN A 11 10.55 73.23 27.73
CA GLN A 11 11.69 72.46 28.18
C GLN A 11 11.31 71.68 29.44
N ILE A 12 11.55 70.37 29.43
CA ILE A 12 11.65 69.56 30.65
C ILE A 12 13.14 69.22 30.81
N PRO A 13 13.79 69.62 31.93
CA PRO A 13 15.19 69.34 32.15
C PRO A 13 15.40 67.91 32.68
N GLY A 14 16.45 67.27 32.15
CA GLY A 14 17.30 66.38 32.94
C GLY A 14 16.82 64.95 33.15
N CYS A 15 16.86 64.13 32.10
CA CYS A 15 17.01 62.68 32.29
C CYS A 15 18.47 62.40 32.68
N ARG A 16 18.69 62.06 33.96
CA ARG A 16 19.96 61.52 34.46
C ARG A 16 20.20 60.16 33.81
N THR A 17 21.15 60.08 32.88
CA THR A 17 21.63 58.81 32.35
C THR A 17 22.44 58.08 33.42
N SER A 18 21.80 57.12 34.07
CA SER A 18 22.52 56.11 34.87
C SER A 18 23.37 55.28 33.92
N GLY A 19 24.69 55.31 34.14
CA GLY A 19 25.67 54.58 33.35
C GLY A 19 25.54 53.07 33.52
N HIS A 20 24.76 52.42 32.66
CA HIS A 20 24.90 51.00 32.40
C HIS A 20 26.17 50.78 31.56
N ARG A 21 27.24 50.30 32.21
CA ARG A 21 28.41 49.75 31.50
C ARG A 21 27.96 48.54 30.69
N LEU A 22 27.68 48.75 29.41
CA LEU A 22 27.66 47.66 28.43
C LEU A 22 29.10 47.16 28.31
N ARG A 23 29.44 46.12 29.08
CA ARG A 23 30.61 45.28 28.77
C ARG A 23 30.31 44.65 27.42
N GLY A 24 30.83 45.27 26.35
CA GLY A 24 30.93 44.63 25.05
C GLY A 24 31.72 43.34 25.24
N GLN A 25 31.03 42.21 25.19
CA GLN A 25 31.70 40.93 25.02
C GLN A 25 32.29 40.98 23.62
N CYS A 26 33.60 41.18 23.54
CA CYS A 26 34.39 40.92 22.35
C CYS A 26 34.14 39.44 22.05
N TRP A 27 33.34 39.13 21.03
CA TRP A 27 33.23 37.76 20.57
C TRP A 27 34.55 37.45 19.88
N ASP A 28 35.34 36.56 20.47
CA ASP A 28 36.54 36.04 19.84
C ASP A 28 36.17 35.50 18.45
N GLY A 29 36.89 35.95 17.43
CA GLY A 29 36.64 35.56 16.05
C GLY A 29 36.92 34.07 15.85
N PHE A 30 36.00 33.38 15.19
CA PHE A 30 36.14 31.95 14.87
C PHE A 30 37.40 31.72 14.03
N THR A 31 38.23 30.78 14.44
CA THR A 31 39.43 30.40 13.69
C THR A 31 39.06 29.47 12.52
N LEU A 32 39.85 29.48 11.45
CA LEU A 32 39.64 28.61 10.29
C LEU A 32 39.64 27.12 10.68
N ILE A 33 40.48 26.75 11.67
CA ILE A 33 40.61 25.37 12.14
C ILE A 33 39.37 24.90 12.90
N GLU A 34 38.73 25.77 13.71
CA GLU A 34 37.49 25.45 14.40
C GLU A 34 36.35 25.21 13.41
N LEU A 35 36.25 26.05 12.38
CA LEU A 35 35.24 25.85 11.33
C LEU A 35 35.48 24.56 10.55
N LEU A 36 36.74 24.26 10.23
CA LEU A 36 37.12 23.06 9.49
C LEU A 36 36.87 21.77 10.29
N ALA A 37 37.14 21.78 11.60
CA ALA A 37 36.85 20.65 12.47
C ALA A 37 35.34 20.37 12.56
N VAL A 38 34.51 21.43 12.63
CA VAL A 38 33.05 21.28 12.69
C VAL A 38 32.49 20.65 11.41
N ILE A 39 32.89 21.13 10.23
CA ILE A 39 32.43 20.52 8.98
C ILE A 39 32.93 19.09 8.82
N ALA A 40 34.12 18.77 9.32
CA ALA A 40 34.66 17.40 9.31
C ALA A 40 33.79 16.47 10.18
N ILE A 41 33.43 16.89 11.39
CA ILE A 41 32.57 16.11 12.30
C ILE A 41 31.16 15.94 11.69
N ILE A 42 30.56 17.02 11.16
CA ILE A 42 29.25 16.94 10.49
C ILE A 42 29.32 15.98 9.30
N GLY A 43 30.39 16.03 8.51
CA GLY A 43 30.61 15.13 7.37
C GLY A 43 30.64 13.66 7.78
N VAL A 44 31.36 13.33 8.86
CA VAL A 44 31.42 11.97 9.41
C VAL A 44 30.05 11.50 9.89
N LEU A 45 29.33 12.33 10.65
CA LEU A 45 27.99 12.00 11.15
C LEU A 45 26.96 11.82 10.02
N ALA A 46 27.01 12.70 9.01
CA ALA A 46 26.14 12.61 7.84
C ALA A 46 26.42 11.33 7.02
N ALA A 47 27.69 10.97 6.83
CA ALA A 47 28.09 9.76 6.11
C ALA A 47 27.54 8.48 6.77
N ILE A 48 27.62 8.36 8.10
CA ILE A 48 27.07 7.22 8.84
C ILE A 48 25.53 7.20 8.73
N THR A 49 24.89 8.36 8.87
CA THR A 49 23.43 8.48 8.79
C THR A 49 22.91 8.03 7.42
N LEU A 50 23.55 8.46 6.34
CA LEU A 50 23.12 8.15 4.98
C LEU A 50 23.03 6.64 4.71
N VAL A 51 24.02 5.87 5.14
CA VAL A 51 24.05 4.41 4.94
C VAL A 51 22.94 3.70 5.73
N THR A 52 22.59 4.21 6.91
CA THR A 52 21.56 3.59 7.77
C THR A 52 20.13 3.89 7.31
N VAL A 53 19.87 5.08 6.75
CA VAL A 53 18.52 5.51 6.34
C VAL A 53 17.90 4.56 5.31
N GLY A 54 18.69 4.02 4.37
CA GLY A 54 18.19 3.06 3.37
C GLY A 54 17.60 1.80 4.00
N LYS A 55 18.29 1.21 4.99
CA LYS A 55 17.82 0.02 5.72
C LYS A 55 16.57 0.32 6.54
N VAL A 56 16.55 1.46 7.22
CA VAL A 56 15.39 1.91 8.00
C VAL A 56 14.16 2.12 7.11
N ARG A 57 14.34 2.74 5.93
CA ARG A 57 13.25 2.94 4.96
C ARG A 57 12.69 1.62 4.45
N SER A 58 13.53 0.66 4.09
CA SER A 58 13.09 -0.68 3.66
C SER A 58 12.29 -1.39 4.76
N ALA A 59 12.79 -1.37 6.00
CA ALA A 59 12.09 -1.95 7.14
C ALA A 59 10.74 -1.26 7.40
N ALA A 60 10.67 0.07 7.31
CA ALA A 60 9.43 0.83 7.47
C ALA A 60 8.41 0.51 6.37
N GLN A 61 8.84 0.38 5.11
CA GLN A 61 7.96 -0.05 4.02
C GLN A 61 7.43 -1.47 4.24
N SER A 62 8.27 -2.38 4.74
CA SER A 62 7.86 -3.74 5.11
C SER A 62 6.82 -3.75 6.22
N ALA A 63 7.04 -2.97 7.29
CA ALA A 63 6.08 -2.83 8.38
C ALA A 63 4.73 -2.27 7.88
N ARG A 64 4.76 -1.29 6.97
CA ARG A 64 3.56 -0.76 6.31
C ARG A 64 2.85 -1.80 5.46
N CYS A 65 3.57 -2.60 4.66
CA CYS A 65 2.92 -3.65 3.86
C CYS A 65 2.27 -4.72 4.76
N MET A 66 2.90 -5.10 5.88
CA MET A 66 2.29 -5.99 6.86
C MET A 66 1.05 -5.38 7.51
N ALA A 67 1.07 -4.09 7.85
CA ALA A 67 -0.09 -3.40 8.42
C ALA A 67 -1.27 -3.35 7.42
N ASN A 68 -1.00 -3.03 6.15
CA ASN A 68 -2.01 -3.07 5.09
C ASN A 68 -2.62 -4.48 4.95
N LEU A 69 -1.80 -5.53 4.93
CA LEU A 69 -2.27 -6.91 4.88
C LEU A 69 -3.10 -7.30 6.11
N LYS A 70 -2.76 -6.78 7.30
CA LYS A 70 -3.54 -7.01 8.51
C LYS A 70 -4.91 -6.33 8.42
N SER A 71 -4.97 -5.12 7.88
CA SER A 71 -6.23 -4.43 7.59
C SER A 71 -7.06 -5.19 6.56
N ILE A 72 -6.43 -5.72 5.50
CA ILE A 72 -7.09 -6.58 4.50
C ILE A 72 -7.66 -7.83 5.15
N GLY A 73 -6.90 -8.54 5.98
CA GLY A 73 -7.38 -9.73 6.70
C GLY A 73 -8.55 -9.42 7.62
N THR A 74 -8.51 -8.28 8.31
CA THR A 74 -9.62 -7.82 9.17
C THR A 74 -10.86 -7.51 8.33
N ALA A 75 -10.71 -6.75 7.24
CA ALA A 75 -11.79 -6.42 6.32
C ALA A 75 -12.41 -7.68 5.69
N LEU A 76 -11.60 -8.69 5.39
CA LEU A 76 -12.04 -9.98 4.86
C LEU A 76 -12.90 -10.75 5.86
N LEU A 77 -12.50 -10.81 7.13
CA LEU A 77 -13.30 -11.47 8.17
C LEU A 77 -14.61 -10.74 8.46
N THR A 78 -14.58 -9.40 8.46
CA THR A 78 -15.81 -8.59 8.58
C THR A 78 -16.72 -8.82 7.37
N TYR A 79 -16.17 -8.81 6.15
CA TYR A 79 -16.91 -9.14 4.94
C TYR A 79 -17.56 -10.51 5.04
N ALA A 80 -16.82 -11.55 5.47
CA ALA A 80 -17.36 -12.89 5.60
C ALA A 80 -18.52 -12.94 6.61
N THR A 81 -18.39 -12.23 7.73
CA THR A 81 -19.45 -12.12 8.74
C THR A 81 -20.73 -11.52 8.14
N ASP A 82 -20.62 -10.44 7.37
CA ASP A 82 -21.76 -9.77 6.74
C ASP A 82 -22.35 -10.55 5.55
N ASN A 83 -21.58 -11.46 4.96
CA ASN A 83 -21.93 -12.21 3.75
C ASN A 83 -22.13 -13.72 4.01
N LYS A 84 -22.71 -14.09 5.16
CA LYS A 84 -23.06 -15.50 5.48
C LYS A 84 -21.85 -16.45 5.43
N ASN A 85 -20.72 -16.00 5.98
CA ASN A 85 -19.42 -16.67 5.97
C ASN A 85 -18.82 -16.86 4.56
N MET A 86 -19.31 -16.18 3.52
CA MET A 86 -18.72 -16.25 2.18
C MET A 86 -17.48 -15.36 2.08
N LEU A 87 -16.39 -15.89 1.55
CA LEU A 87 -15.22 -15.10 1.17
C LEU A 87 -15.51 -14.27 -0.08
N PRO A 88 -14.82 -13.13 -0.29
CA PRO A 88 -14.92 -12.38 -1.53
C PRO A 88 -14.59 -13.25 -2.76
N PRO A 89 -15.37 -13.18 -3.86
CA PRO A 89 -15.00 -13.85 -5.09
C PRO A 89 -13.74 -13.20 -5.69
N ALA A 90 -12.89 -14.01 -6.32
CA ALA A 90 -11.66 -13.52 -6.95
C ALA A 90 -11.92 -12.51 -8.08
N ALA A 91 -12.93 -12.78 -8.93
CA ALA A 91 -13.50 -11.82 -9.86
C ALA A 91 -14.95 -12.17 -10.24
N ASN A 92 -15.85 -11.19 -10.31
CA ASN A 92 -17.22 -11.48 -10.76
C ASN A 92 -17.28 -11.85 -12.24
N LEU A 93 -17.97 -12.96 -12.52
CA LEU A 93 -18.52 -13.40 -13.80
C LEU A 93 -20.05 -13.56 -13.61
N PRO A 94 -20.85 -13.56 -14.69
CA PRO A 94 -22.11 -12.82 -14.84
C PRO A 94 -23.30 -13.42 -14.07
N ASN A 95 -23.23 -13.50 -12.74
CA ASN A 95 -24.34 -13.80 -11.83
C ASN A 95 -24.09 -13.19 -10.43
N SER A 96 -23.52 -11.98 -10.38
CA SER A 96 -23.62 -11.12 -9.21
C SER A 96 -25.11 -10.79 -8.97
N PRO A 97 -25.58 -10.52 -7.74
CA PRO A 97 -26.92 -9.94 -7.52
C PRO A 97 -27.11 -8.58 -8.23
N VAL A 98 -26.05 -8.04 -8.83
CA VAL A 98 -26.05 -6.98 -9.83
C VAL A 98 -26.32 -7.59 -11.22
N PRO A 99 -27.36 -7.17 -11.97
CA PRO A 99 -27.76 -7.81 -13.23
C PRO A 99 -26.57 -8.04 -14.16
N ALA A 100 -26.44 -9.28 -14.63
CA ALA A 100 -25.54 -9.66 -15.70
C ALA A 100 -25.94 -8.88 -16.96
N VAL A 101 -25.28 -7.77 -17.18
CA VAL A 101 -25.47 -7.01 -18.40
C VAL A 101 -24.75 -7.79 -19.51
N ASN A 102 -25.54 -8.47 -20.35
CA ASN A 102 -25.05 -9.22 -21.50
C ASN A 102 -24.39 -8.25 -22.49
N TYR A 103 -23.06 -8.21 -22.50
CA TYR A 103 -22.32 -7.44 -23.50
C TYR A 103 -21.49 -8.39 -24.35
N THR A 104 -21.88 -8.60 -25.60
CA THR A 104 -21.06 -9.26 -26.62
C THR A 104 -20.06 -8.24 -27.17
N GLY A 105 -18.78 -8.35 -26.76
CA GLY A 105 -17.68 -7.45 -27.16
C GLY A 105 -16.35 -7.85 -26.50
N PRO A 106 -15.22 -7.14 -26.64
CA PRO A 106 -13.93 -7.53 -26.04
C PRO A 106 -13.95 -7.37 -24.51
N LEU A 107 -14.53 -8.37 -23.83
CA LEU A 107 -14.90 -8.41 -22.41
C LEU A 107 -13.76 -8.76 -21.45
N PHE A 108 -12.74 -7.91 -21.39
CA PHE A 108 -11.88 -7.81 -20.20
C PHE A 108 -12.23 -6.60 -19.31
N ARG A 109 -13.26 -5.81 -19.68
CA ARG A 109 -13.51 -4.46 -19.15
C ARG A 109 -14.47 -4.34 -17.95
N GLN A 110 -15.20 -5.37 -17.52
CA GLN A 110 -16.28 -5.25 -16.53
C GLN A 110 -16.15 -6.10 -15.25
N LYS A 111 -14.95 -6.57 -14.92
CA LYS A 111 -14.74 -7.43 -13.74
C LYS A 111 -14.67 -6.59 -12.45
N THR A 112 -15.59 -6.84 -11.52
CA THR A 112 -15.37 -6.60 -10.09
C THR A 112 -14.29 -7.57 -9.61
N PHE A 113 -13.36 -7.14 -8.79
CA PHE A 113 -12.34 -8.00 -8.17
C PHE A 113 -12.57 -8.13 -6.66
N TRP A 114 -11.86 -9.07 -6.02
CA TRP A 114 -11.88 -9.24 -4.57
C TRP A 114 -11.68 -7.92 -3.81
N PHE A 115 -10.78 -7.06 -4.27
CA PHE A 115 -10.49 -5.78 -3.61
C PHE A 115 -11.62 -4.76 -3.72
N ASP A 116 -12.50 -4.90 -4.72
CA ASP A 116 -13.69 -4.06 -4.84
C ASP A 116 -14.75 -4.41 -3.79
N ALA A 117 -14.85 -5.69 -3.44
CA ALA A 117 -15.74 -6.16 -2.37
C ALA A 117 -15.29 -5.67 -0.98
N LEU A 118 -14.00 -5.42 -0.81
CA LEU A 118 -13.42 -4.94 0.45
C LEU A 118 -13.40 -3.42 0.59
N ASN A 119 -13.58 -2.65 -0.49
CA ASN A 119 -13.58 -1.18 -0.44
C ASN A 119 -14.44 -0.58 0.71
N PRO A 120 -15.69 -1.03 0.94
CA PRO A 120 -16.55 -0.49 2.01
C PRO A 120 -15.92 -0.63 3.40
N TYR A 121 -15.29 -1.76 3.64
CA TYR A 121 -14.63 -2.10 4.91
C TYR A 121 -13.30 -1.37 5.08
N MET A 122 -12.76 -0.83 4.00
CA MET A 122 -11.53 -0.04 3.96
C MET A 122 -11.81 1.48 3.93
N GLY A 123 -13.07 1.90 4.15
CA GLY A 123 -13.46 3.32 4.18
C GLY A 123 -13.62 3.95 2.79
N HIS A 124 -13.73 3.14 1.74
CA HIS A 124 -13.99 3.58 0.37
C HIS A 124 -15.42 3.19 -0.03
N PRO A 125 -16.08 3.94 -0.93
CA PRO A 125 -17.46 3.63 -1.31
C PRO A 125 -17.60 2.21 -1.86
N ALA A 126 -18.68 1.53 -1.46
CA ALA A 126 -19.18 0.36 -2.16
C ALA A 126 -19.52 0.76 -3.60
N TRP A 127 -19.21 -0.10 -4.56
CA TRP A 127 -19.58 0.00 -5.99
C TRP A 127 -20.72 1.00 -6.24
N ALA A 128 -20.41 2.17 -6.80
CA ALA A 128 -21.43 3.12 -7.24
C ALA A 128 -21.82 2.81 -8.69
N ALA A 129 -23.11 2.91 -8.99
CA ALA A 129 -23.70 2.75 -10.33
C ALA A 129 -23.33 3.89 -11.30
N ASP A 130 -22.52 4.85 -10.89
CA ASP A 130 -22.12 6.07 -11.60
C ASP A 130 -20.87 5.90 -12.48
N ARG A 131 -20.53 4.66 -12.80
CA ARG A 131 -19.22 4.30 -13.32
C ARG A 131 -18.92 4.83 -14.73
N ALA A 132 -19.93 5.22 -15.50
CA ALA A 132 -19.70 5.87 -16.79
C ALA A 132 -19.19 7.32 -16.64
N THR A 133 -19.49 7.98 -15.52
CA THR A 133 -19.17 9.41 -15.31
C THR A 133 -18.01 9.64 -14.34
N ASN A 134 -17.78 8.74 -13.37
CA ASN A 134 -16.82 8.97 -12.28
C ASN A 134 -15.56 8.08 -12.32
N PHE A 135 -15.53 7.05 -13.16
CA PHE A 135 -14.37 6.16 -13.31
C PHE A 135 -14.13 5.89 -14.80
N PRO A 136 -13.35 6.75 -15.46
CA PRO A 136 -13.18 6.67 -16.90
C PRO A 136 -12.42 5.38 -17.27
N GLU A 137 -12.46 5.02 -18.56
CA GLU A 137 -12.05 3.70 -19.05
C GLU A 137 -10.67 3.25 -18.53
N PRO A 138 -10.38 1.93 -18.49
CA PRO A 138 -9.09 1.39 -18.04
C PRO A 138 -7.85 1.87 -18.80
N THR A 139 -8.02 2.71 -19.83
CA THR A 139 -6.96 3.48 -20.49
C THR A 139 -6.41 4.60 -19.61
N ASP A 140 -7.09 4.98 -18.52
CA ASP A 140 -6.72 6.16 -17.75
C ASP A 140 -5.68 5.89 -16.67
N THR A 141 -4.43 6.04 -17.11
CA THR A 141 -3.33 6.51 -16.27
C THR A 141 -3.73 7.82 -15.59
N GLY A 142 -4.41 7.77 -14.43
CA GLY A 142 -4.78 9.02 -13.72
C GLY A 142 -5.95 8.99 -12.75
N SER A 143 -6.69 7.89 -12.58
CA SER A 143 -7.91 7.86 -11.74
C SER A 143 -7.67 7.73 -10.21
N GLY A 144 -6.45 7.94 -9.71
CA GLY A 144 -6.15 7.74 -8.28
C GLY A 144 -6.25 6.27 -7.83
N LEU A 145 -6.20 5.34 -8.79
CA LEU A 145 -6.21 3.90 -8.58
C LEU A 145 -4.84 3.29 -8.92
N PRO A 146 -4.46 2.16 -8.29
CA PRO A 146 -5.18 1.49 -7.19
C PRO A 146 -5.19 2.34 -5.91
N PHE A 147 -6.17 2.14 -5.02
CA PHE A 147 -6.27 2.90 -3.77
C PHE A 147 -5.02 2.70 -2.89
N PRO A 148 -4.69 3.63 -1.98
CA PRO A 148 -3.47 3.52 -1.17
C PRO A 148 -3.33 2.20 -0.40
N TRP A 149 -4.44 1.64 0.10
CA TRP A 149 -4.43 0.34 0.81
C TRP A 149 -4.18 -0.87 -0.11
N GLN A 150 -4.41 -0.71 -1.41
CA GLN A 150 -4.17 -1.74 -2.43
C GLN A 150 -2.72 -1.71 -2.91
N GLN A 151 -1.94 -0.70 -2.51
CA GLN A 151 -0.54 -0.54 -2.87
C GLN A 151 0.35 -1.01 -1.72
N CYS A 152 1.31 -1.88 -2.01
CA CYS A 152 2.49 -2.09 -1.18
C CYS A 152 3.54 -0.99 -1.46
N PRO A 153 3.96 -0.21 -0.43
CA PRO A 153 5.02 0.79 -0.53
C PRO A 153 6.39 0.33 -1.06
N SER A 154 6.65 -0.98 -1.12
CA SER A 154 7.90 -1.54 -1.66
C SER A 154 7.81 -1.93 -3.14
N LYS A 155 6.64 -1.77 -3.79
CA LYS A 155 6.45 -2.05 -5.21
C LYS A 155 6.37 -0.73 -5.99
N THR A 156 6.98 -0.71 -7.17
CA THR A 156 6.88 0.41 -8.11
C THR A 156 5.68 0.21 -9.02
N TYR A 157 4.88 1.28 -9.21
CA TYR A 157 3.66 1.25 -10.01
C TYR A 157 3.81 2.18 -11.21
N THR A 158 4.20 1.63 -12.36
CA THR A 158 4.31 2.41 -13.61
C THR A 158 3.85 1.57 -14.80
N PRO A 159 2.74 1.94 -15.48
CA PRO A 159 1.79 3.00 -15.12
C PRO A 159 0.92 2.64 -13.90
N LEU A 160 0.39 3.67 -13.23
CA LEU A 160 -0.70 3.48 -12.25
C LEU A 160 -1.97 3.10 -13.01
N MET A 161 -2.31 1.81 -12.93
CA MET A 161 -3.52 1.27 -13.52
C MET A 161 -4.20 0.36 -12.51
N ARG A 162 -5.53 0.22 -12.63
CA ARG A 162 -6.36 -0.63 -11.76
C ARG A 162 -5.91 -2.10 -11.70
N ALA A 163 -5.15 -2.56 -12.69
CA ALA A 163 -4.59 -3.92 -12.67
C ALA A 163 -3.34 -4.07 -11.80
N ASN A 164 -2.58 -3.00 -11.63
CA ASN A 164 -1.27 -2.99 -10.99
C ASN A 164 -1.43 -2.79 -9.48
N VAL A 165 -2.03 -3.76 -8.80
CA VAL A 165 -2.15 -3.77 -7.33
C VAL A 165 -0.87 -4.30 -6.69
N GLY A 166 -0.61 -3.92 -5.44
CA GLY A 166 0.52 -4.40 -4.64
C GLY A 166 0.26 -5.72 -3.92
N TYR A 167 -1.03 -6.09 -3.79
CA TYR A 167 -1.46 -7.32 -3.14
C TYR A 167 -2.31 -8.15 -4.09
N GLY A 168 -2.04 -9.45 -4.16
CA GLY A 168 -2.80 -10.39 -4.96
C GLY A 168 -3.60 -11.37 -4.12
N TRP A 169 -4.60 -11.99 -4.75
CA TRP A 169 -5.53 -12.96 -4.17
C TRP A 169 -5.18 -14.40 -4.57
N ASN A 170 -5.42 -15.34 -3.66
CA ASN A 170 -5.28 -16.76 -3.94
C ASN A 170 -6.51 -17.29 -4.70
N ALA A 171 -6.67 -16.82 -5.94
CA ALA A 171 -7.85 -17.06 -6.75
C ALA A 171 -8.03 -18.54 -7.12
N CYS A 172 -6.96 -19.30 -7.34
CA CYS A 172 -7.14 -20.70 -7.75
C CYS A 172 -7.74 -21.55 -6.63
N ASN A 173 -7.44 -21.24 -5.37
CA ASN A 173 -8.00 -21.97 -4.24
C ASN A 173 -9.28 -21.34 -3.70
N PHE A 174 -9.49 -20.04 -3.89
CA PHE A 174 -10.59 -19.25 -3.31
C PHE A 174 -11.29 -18.36 -4.35
N GLY A 175 -11.56 -18.90 -5.52
CA GLY A 175 -11.98 -18.08 -6.66
C GLY A 175 -12.24 -18.81 -7.96
N TRP A 176 -11.59 -19.95 -8.19
CA TRP A 176 -11.60 -20.71 -9.44
C TRP A 176 -12.21 -22.10 -9.24
N ASP A 177 -13.25 -22.41 -10.02
CA ASP A 177 -13.69 -23.78 -10.30
C ASP A 177 -13.17 -24.29 -11.67
N GLY A 178 -12.16 -25.16 -11.67
CA GLY A 178 -11.53 -25.71 -12.90
C GLY A 178 -12.47 -26.52 -13.81
N SER A 179 -13.67 -26.87 -13.34
CA SER A 179 -14.69 -27.58 -14.13
C SER A 179 -15.56 -26.66 -14.99
N LYS A 180 -15.46 -25.33 -14.80
CA LYS A 180 -16.26 -24.33 -15.51
C LYS A 180 -15.38 -23.54 -16.49
N ALA A 181 -15.98 -23.01 -17.57
CA ALA A 181 -15.25 -22.22 -18.57
C ALA A 181 -15.08 -20.74 -18.17
N THR A 182 -15.79 -20.27 -17.15
CA THR A 182 -15.89 -18.87 -16.71
C THR A 182 -15.74 -18.74 -15.20
N SER A 183 -14.59 -19.17 -14.69
CA SER A 183 -14.56 -19.69 -13.32
C SER A 183 -14.11 -18.77 -12.21
N PHE A 184 -13.79 -17.50 -12.48
CA PHE A 184 -13.26 -16.59 -11.45
C PHE A 184 -14.30 -16.09 -10.43
N GLY A 185 -15.58 -16.41 -10.61
CA GLY A 185 -16.70 -15.94 -9.78
C GLY A 185 -17.11 -16.86 -8.63
N TYR A 186 -16.32 -17.89 -8.32
CA TYR A 186 -16.67 -18.84 -7.25
C TYR A 186 -16.19 -18.31 -5.90
N ALA A 187 -17.11 -18.14 -4.95
CA ALA A 187 -16.79 -17.79 -3.57
C ALA A 187 -16.92 -19.03 -2.67
N ILE A 188 -15.97 -19.21 -1.77
CA ILE A 188 -15.93 -20.32 -0.81
C ILE A 188 -16.39 -19.80 0.54
N ARG A 189 -17.10 -20.63 1.31
CA ARG A 189 -17.39 -20.29 2.70
C ARG A 189 -16.15 -20.49 3.57
N LEU A 190 -15.88 -19.54 4.47
CA LEU A 190 -14.76 -19.58 5.40
C LEU A 190 -14.74 -20.86 6.24
N ASP A 191 -15.91 -21.38 6.62
CA ASP A 191 -16.06 -22.60 7.41
C ASP A 191 -15.84 -23.91 6.62
N GLN A 192 -15.65 -23.84 5.30
CA GLN A 192 -15.22 -24.97 4.48
C GLN A 192 -13.69 -25.13 4.45
N VAL A 193 -12.95 -24.32 5.18
CA VAL A 193 -11.49 -24.40 5.25
C VAL A 193 -11.10 -24.94 6.61
N GLU A 194 -10.51 -26.13 6.63
CA GLU A 194 -10.19 -26.83 7.89
C GLU A 194 -9.09 -26.14 8.69
N THR A 195 -8.12 -25.51 8.01
CA THR A 195 -6.93 -24.91 8.67
C THR A 195 -6.72 -23.43 8.31
N PRO A 196 -7.61 -22.51 8.73
CA PRO A 196 -7.51 -21.09 8.37
C PRO A 196 -6.17 -20.42 8.74
N SER A 197 -5.56 -20.83 9.85
CA SER A 197 -4.25 -20.35 10.32
C SER A 197 -3.05 -20.94 9.56
N ARG A 198 -3.29 -21.88 8.63
CA ARG A 198 -2.24 -22.44 7.75
C ARG A 198 -2.57 -22.23 6.27
N THR A 199 -3.53 -21.38 5.97
CA THR A 199 -3.97 -21.12 4.60
C THR A 199 -3.82 -19.66 4.24
N ILE A 200 -2.95 -19.39 3.25
CA ILE A 200 -2.71 -18.06 2.69
C ILE A 200 -3.87 -17.68 1.76
N ILE A 201 -4.47 -16.52 1.99
CA ILE A 201 -5.60 -16.01 1.18
C ILE A 201 -5.21 -14.85 0.28
N ALA A 202 -4.33 -13.97 0.75
CA ALA A 202 -3.83 -12.84 -0.02
C ALA A 202 -2.39 -12.53 0.42
N GLY A 203 -1.69 -11.69 -0.34
CA GLY A 203 -0.32 -11.34 -0.03
C GLY A 203 0.30 -10.45 -1.07
N ASP A 204 1.58 -10.17 -0.88
CA ASP A 204 2.40 -9.41 -1.82
C ASP A 204 2.29 -9.98 -3.24
N SER A 205 1.85 -9.15 -4.20
CA SER A 205 1.74 -9.51 -5.61
C SER A 205 3.11 -9.74 -6.25
N LYS A 206 3.17 -10.34 -7.44
CA LYS A 206 4.41 -10.43 -8.24
C LYS A 206 5.11 -9.07 -8.40
N ASP A 207 6.43 -9.13 -8.58
CA ASP A 207 7.24 -7.98 -8.99
C ASP A 207 7.05 -7.73 -10.51
N PRO A 208 7.05 -6.45 -10.95
CA PRO A 208 6.82 -6.08 -12.35
C PRO A 208 7.86 -6.66 -13.32
N ASP A 209 9.09 -6.93 -12.86
CA ASP A 209 10.21 -7.42 -13.67
C ASP A 209 10.00 -8.83 -14.25
N PHE A 210 9.05 -9.61 -13.70
CA PHE A 210 8.84 -10.98 -14.15
C PHE A 210 8.08 -11.08 -15.48
N MET A 211 7.13 -10.18 -15.74
CA MET A 211 6.34 -10.13 -16.97
C MET A 211 5.82 -8.71 -17.19
N PRO A 212 6.62 -7.82 -17.78
CA PRO A 212 6.33 -6.39 -17.87
C PRO A 212 5.03 -6.07 -18.63
N ASP A 213 4.61 -6.95 -19.55
CA ASP A 213 3.42 -6.73 -20.39
C ASP A 213 2.15 -7.42 -19.86
N GLN A 214 2.22 -8.12 -18.72
CA GLN A 214 1.10 -8.93 -18.20
C GLN A 214 0.57 -8.42 -16.86
N TYR A 215 0.10 -7.17 -16.85
CA TYR A 215 -0.52 -6.48 -15.70
C TYR A 215 -1.74 -7.18 -15.11
N ALA A 216 -2.40 -8.07 -15.87
CA ALA A 216 -3.61 -8.76 -15.43
C ALA A 216 -3.40 -9.69 -14.22
N PHE A 217 -2.16 -10.12 -13.97
CA PHE A 217 -1.83 -11.14 -12.96
C PHE A 217 -1.33 -10.57 -11.62
N ASP A 218 -1.09 -9.27 -11.51
CA ASP A 218 -0.70 -8.64 -10.23
C ASP A 218 -1.77 -8.82 -9.15
N ARG A 219 -3.01 -9.07 -9.57
CA ARG A 219 -4.16 -9.29 -8.71
C ARG A 219 -4.19 -10.69 -8.08
N TYR A 220 -3.27 -11.59 -8.43
CA TYR A 220 -3.25 -12.98 -7.99
C TYR A 220 -1.86 -13.41 -7.46
N ILE A 221 -1.84 -14.37 -6.53
CA ILE A 221 -0.59 -14.89 -5.90
C ILE A 221 -0.32 -16.38 -6.13
N TYR A 222 -1.25 -17.12 -6.76
CA TYR A 222 -1.11 -18.56 -6.96
C TYR A 222 -1.81 -19.00 -8.27
N ASP A 223 -1.26 -19.99 -8.97
CA ASP A 223 -1.76 -20.58 -10.22
C ASP A 223 -1.77 -22.10 -10.14
N TYR A 224 -2.85 -22.70 -10.64
CA TYR A 224 -3.13 -24.13 -10.60
C TYR A 224 -2.26 -24.93 -11.58
N ASP A 225 -1.95 -24.38 -12.77
CA ASP A 225 -1.27 -25.15 -13.82
C ASP A 225 0.23 -25.35 -13.53
N HIS A 226 0.78 -24.56 -12.61
CA HIS A 226 2.21 -24.59 -12.33
C HIS A 226 2.52 -24.25 -10.87
N GLU A 227 2.52 -25.26 -10.00
CA GLU A 227 2.99 -25.17 -8.60
C GLU A 227 4.39 -24.53 -8.46
N THR A 228 5.15 -24.41 -9.56
CA THR A 228 6.54 -23.94 -9.62
C THR A 228 6.74 -22.56 -10.27
N ARG A 229 5.71 -21.91 -10.83
CA ARG A 229 5.92 -20.86 -11.85
C ARG A 229 5.60 -19.43 -11.43
N TYR A 230 5.29 -19.18 -10.15
CA TYR A 230 5.01 -17.81 -9.70
C TYR A 230 6.22 -17.15 -9.03
N PRO A 231 6.51 -15.90 -9.38
CA PRO A 231 7.68 -15.19 -8.88
C PRO A 231 7.29 -14.64 -7.53
N TYR A 232 7.90 -15.21 -6.51
CA TYR A 232 7.79 -14.67 -5.17
C TYR A 232 8.48 -13.31 -5.14
N PRO A 233 7.78 -12.25 -4.71
CA PRO A 233 8.36 -10.93 -4.71
C PRO A 233 9.61 -10.94 -3.83
N LYS A 234 10.72 -10.39 -4.34
CA LYS A 234 11.97 -10.25 -3.59
C LYS A 234 11.99 -8.93 -2.84
N ARG A 235 10.82 -8.48 -2.38
CA ARG A 235 10.63 -7.27 -1.58
C ARG A 235 11.00 -7.57 -0.13
N HIS A 236 10.80 -6.62 0.80
CA HIS A 236 10.84 -6.91 2.25
C HIS A 236 12.06 -7.72 2.73
N ASN A 237 13.26 -7.34 2.27
CA ASN A 237 14.51 -8.07 2.50
C ASN A 237 14.48 -9.51 1.94
N GLY A 238 14.16 -9.67 0.65
CA GLY A 238 14.22 -10.95 -0.06
C GLY A 238 13.04 -11.89 0.21
N GLY A 239 11.84 -11.39 0.48
CA GLY A 239 10.62 -12.17 0.66
C GLY A 239 9.33 -11.40 0.42
N GLY A 240 8.20 -12.07 0.62
CA GLY A 240 6.87 -11.46 0.55
C GLY A 240 6.15 -11.55 1.90
N ASN A 241 5.20 -10.66 2.13
CA ASN A 241 4.26 -10.71 3.23
C ASN A 241 2.94 -11.31 2.76
N TYR A 242 2.36 -12.18 3.57
CA TYR A 242 1.14 -12.91 3.25
C TYR A 242 0.18 -12.86 4.42
N VAL A 243 -1.10 -12.72 4.12
CA VAL A 243 -2.19 -12.80 5.10
C VAL A 243 -2.85 -14.16 4.99
N PHE A 244 -3.10 -14.75 6.14
CA PHE A 244 -3.77 -16.04 6.30
C PHE A 244 -5.27 -15.83 6.54
N LEU A 245 -6.06 -16.88 6.38
CA LEU A 245 -7.52 -16.79 6.50
C LEU A 245 -8.02 -16.42 7.90
N ASP A 246 -7.24 -16.70 8.94
CA ASP A 246 -7.51 -16.21 10.31
C ASP A 246 -7.12 -14.73 10.52
N GLY A 247 -6.59 -14.08 9.48
CA GLY A 247 -6.18 -12.68 9.48
C GLY A 247 -4.81 -12.41 10.09
N HIS A 248 -3.99 -13.40 10.45
CA HIS A 248 -2.60 -13.13 10.81
C HIS A 248 -1.74 -12.91 9.56
N VAL A 249 -0.62 -12.21 9.72
CA VAL A 249 0.29 -11.86 8.62
C VAL A 249 1.67 -12.41 8.92
N GLN A 250 2.29 -13.04 7.93
CA GLN A 250 3.63 -13.60 8.04
C GLN A 250 4.48 -13.19 6.83
N ARG A 251 5.75 -12.84 7.10
CA ARG A 251 6.77 -12.74 6.05
C ARG A 251 7.33 -14.12 5.75
N ILE A 252 7.37 -14.46 4.46
CA ILE A 252 7.97 -15.68 3.95
C ILE A 252 9.13 -15.30 3.02
N ALA A 253 10.32 -15.86 3.29
CA ALA A 253 11.51 -15.63 2.47
C ALA A 253 11.34 -16.26 1.08
N ALA A 254 11.79 -15.57 0.03
CA ALA A 254 11.63 -16.02 -1.35
C ALA A 254 12.28 -17.39 -1.62
N GLU A 255 13.35 -17.72 -0.90
CA GLU A 255 14.03 -19.02 -0.98
C GLU A 255 13.18 -20.18 -0.43
N ARG A 256 12.31 -19.92 0.56
CA ARG A 256 11.43 -20.95 1.14
C ARG A 256 10.19 -21.18 0.31
N MET A 257 9.88 -20.28 -0.61
CA MET A 257 8.61 -20.30 -1.32
C MET A 257 8.47 -21.45 -2.32
N SER A 258 9.58 -21.95 -2.86
CA SER A 258 9.60 -23.15 -3.70
C SER A 258 9.54 -24.45 -2.91
N THR A 259 9.58 -24.39 -1.56
CA THR A 259 9.50 -25.59 -0.74
C THR A 259 8.06 -26.11 -0.69
N ARG A 260 7.92 -27.45 -0.66
CA ARG A 260 6.62 -28.11 -0.59
C ARG A 260 5.79 -27.64 0.63
N GLU A 261 6.45 -27.44 1.76
CA GLU A 261 5.84 -26.92 2.99
C GLU A 261 5.10 -25.60 2.75
N VAL A 262 5.71 -24.67 2.01
CA VAL A 262 5.13 -23.34 1.75
C VAL A 262 4.09 -23.40 0.64
N ILE A 263 4.31 -24.21 -0.39
CA ILE A 263 3.31 -24.45 -1.46
C ILE A 263 2.00 -24.96 -0.85
N ASP A 264 2.09 -25.86 0.13
CA ASP A 264 0.91 -26.41 0.82
C ASP A 264 0.13 -25.34 1.61
N LEU A 265 0.75 -24.22 2.00
CA LEU A 265 0.05 -23.10 2.65
C LEU A 265 -0.89 -22.36 1.68
N PHE A 266 -0.68 -22.45 0.37
CA PHE A 266 -1.60 -21.86 -0.60
C PHE A 266 -2.80 -22.77 -0.88
N LYS A 267 -2.70 -24.06 -0.57
CA LYS A 267 -3.75 -25.02 -0.90
C LYS A 267 -4.90 -24.94 0.10
N LYS A 268 -6.12 -25.07 -0.41
CA LYS A 268 -7.27 -25.40 0.43
C LYS A 268 -7.12 -26.85 0.89
N THR A 269 -6.72 -27.06 2.14
CA THR A 269 -6.84 -28.37 2.80
C THR A 269 -8.32 -28.71 2.90
N LYS A 270 -8.67 -29.90 2.39
CA LYS A 270 -10.01 -30.47 2.41
C LYS A 270 -10.27 -31.18 3.70
#